data_AF-A0A352Q4I8-F1
#
_entry.id   AF-A0A352Q4I8-F1
#
_cell.length_a   1.000
_cell.length_b   1.000
_cell.length_c   1.000
_cell.angle_alpha   90.00
_cell.angle_beta   90.00
_cell.angle_gamma   90.00
#
_symmetry.space_group_name_H-M   'P 1'
#
loop_
_entity.id
_entity.type
_entity.pdbx_description
1 polymer ?
#
loop_
_entity_poly.entity_id
_entity_poly.type
_entity_poly.pdbx_seq_one_letter_code
_entity_poly.pdbx_strand_id
1 'polypeptide(L)'
;MAGPGAYPGVAHSGVQTFELQDFGVPPIAHLYTGAMHGPTPVSIPGGRVVTTADVIAFTQRGGGYVLLDVLGSGETLPGAISAVSAHRAGTFNDAVQGQLASLLGQHTQGNRTLPLIFYCQSPRCWMSYNAAMRAINLGYRDVRWYRGGIDAWKRAGLSTQAGYAR
;
A
#
# COMPACT_ATOMS: atom_id res chain seq x y z
N MET A 1 15.98 13.14 28.46
CA MET A 1 16.18 14.10 27.35
C MET A 1 16.64 13.31 26.12
N ALA A 2 15.71 12.81 25.29
CA ALA A 2 16.04 12.15 24.04
C ALA A 2 16.07 13.22 22.93
N GLY A 3 17.21 13.37 22.26
CA GLY A 3 17.46 14.44 21.28
C GLY A 3 16.68 14.25 19.97
N PRO A 4 16.61 15.32 19.13
CA PRO A 4 15.90 15.29 17.86
C PRO A 4 16.55 14.27 16.91
N GLY A 5 15.72 13.34 16.42
CA GLY A 5 16.12 12.21 15.57
C GLY A 5 16.79 12.66 14.29
N ALA A 6 18.11 12.50 14.25
CA ALA A 6 18.89 12.46 13.03
C ALA A 6 18.61 11.10 12.35
N TYR A 7 18.11 11.13 11.12
CA TYR A 7 18.31 10.04 10.16
C TYR A 7 19.44 10.46 9.22
N PRO A 8 20.73 10.32 9.60
CA PRO A 8 21.82 10.65 8.70
C PRO A 8 21.98 9.50 7.69
N GLY A 9 21.76 9.80 6.41
CA GLY A 9 22.20 8.94 5.31
C GLY A 9 21.24 7.85 4.85
N VAL A 10 19.94 8.13 4.75
CA VAL A 10 19.08 7.24 3.93
C VAL A 10 19.65 7.27 2.52
N ALA A 11 20.11 6.13 2.02
CA ALA A 11 20.45 5.94 0.62
C ALA A 11 19.15 6.00 -0.21
N HIS A 12 18.58 7.21 -0.33
CA HIS A 12 17.32 7.47 -1.01
C HIS A 12 17.33 6.92 -2.43
N SER A 13 18.49 6.95 -3.09
CA SER A 13 18.68 6.39 -4.43
C SER A 13 18.49 4.88 -4.49
N GLY A 14 18.97 4.11 -3.50
CA GLY A 14 18.91 2.65 -3.50
C GLY A 14 17.51 2.11 -3.23
N VAL A 15 16.80 2.69 -2.25
CA VAL A 15 15.41 2.33 -1.93
C VAL A 15 14.48 2.69 -3.08
N GLN A 16 14.65 3.88 -3.65
CA GLN A 16 13.83 4.33 -4.77
C GLN A 16 14.08 3.50 -6.04
N THR A 17 15.33 3.13 -6.31
CA THR A 17 15.67 2.21 -7.41
C THR A 17 14.99 0.85 -7.24
N PHE A 18 14.97 0.32 -6.00
CA PHE A 18 14.28 -0.92 -5.68
C PHE A 18 12.76 -0.82 -5.91
N GLU A 19 12.11 0.19 -5.36
CA GLU A 19 10.64 0.28 -5.39
C GLU A 19 10.06 0.70 -6.75
N LEU A 20 10.85 1.42 -7.56
CA LEU A 20 10.47 1.86 -8.91
C LEU A 20 11.04 0.97 -10.02
N GLN A 21 11.65 -0.17 -9.68
CA GLN A 21 12.18 -1.10 -10.68
C GLN A 21 11.10 -1.50 -11.69
N ASP A 22 11.36 -1.26 -12.97
CA ASP A 22 10.49 -1.66 -14.07
C ASP A 22 10.76 -3.12 -14.46
N PHE A 23 9.67 -3.90 -14.52
CA PHE A 23 9.71 -5.30 -14.93
C PHE A 23 9.11 -5.52 -16.33
N GLY A 24 8.76 -4.45 -17.06
CA GLY A 24 8.14 -4.52 -18.39
C GLY A 24 6.70 -5.04 -18.37
N VAL A 25 6.03 -4.98 -17.23
CA VAL A 25 4.66 -5.49 -17.08
C VAL A 25 3.66 -4.35 -17.29
N PRO A 26 2.73 -4.47 -18.26
CA PRO A 26 1.72 -3.43 -18.49
C PRO A 26 0.70 -3.36 -17.35
N PRO A 27 0.21 -2.16 -17.00
CA PRO A 27 -0.86 -2.01 -16.02
C PRO A 27 -2.17 -2.62 -16.52
N ILE A 28 -2.94 -3.22 -15.60
CA ILE A 28 -4.24 -3.84 -15.88
C ILE A 28 -5.37 -3.17 -15.09
N ALA A 29 -6.52 -2.97 -15.72
CA ALA A 29 -7.69 -2.34 -15.09
C ALA A 29 -8.66 -3.35 -14.43
N HIS A 30 -8.25 -4.61 -14.30
CA HIS A 30 -9.02 -5.69 -13.67
C HIS A 30 -8.22 -6.34 -12.53
N LEU A 31 -8.88 -7.18 -11.75
CA LEU A 31 -8.23 -7.93 -10.66
C LEU A 31 -7.29 -8.99 -11.22
N TYR A 32 -6.04 -8.94 -10.77
CA TYR A 32 -5.04 -9.93 -11.13
C TYR A 32 -5.40 -11.31 -10.55
N THR A 33 -5.32 -12.34 -11.39
CA THR A 33 -5.69 -13.73 -11.05
C THR A 33 -4.50 -14.69 -10.98
N GLY A 34 -3.30 -14.23 -11.32
CA GLY A 34 -2.09 -15.04 -11.33
C GLY A 34 -1.41 -15.16 -9.96
N ALA A 35 -0.13 -15.54 -9.97
CA ALA A 35 0.66 -15.68 -8.76
C ALA A 35 0.86 -14.32 -8.07
N MET A 36 0.42 -14.21 -6.81
CA MET A 36 0.46 -12.94 -6.06
C MET A 36 1.89 -12.42 -5.82
N HIS A 37 2.89 -13.28 -6.00
CA HIS A 37 4.31 -12.94 -6.03
C HIS A 37 4.86 -13.10 -7.45
N GLY A 38 5.09 -11.98 -8.13
CA GLY A 38 5.54 -11.91 -9.52
C GLY A 38 5.83 -10.46 -9.94
N PRO A 39 6.41 -10.24 -11.13
CA PRO A 39 6.66 -8.88 -11.60
C PRO A 39 5.35 -8.09 -11.70
N THR A 40 5.34 -6.85 -11.19
CA THR A 40 4.18 -5.95 -11.23
C THR A 40 4.47 -4.71 -12.09
N PRO A 41 3.44 -4.00 -12.58
CA PRO A 41 3.60 -2.75 -13.32
C PRO A 41 4.25 -1.64 -12.49
N VAL A 42 4.72 -0.59 -13.15
CA VAL A 42 5.21 0.65 -12.52
C VAL A 42 4.11 1.72 -12.37
N SER A 43 2.88 1.40 -12.74
CA SER A 43 1.73 2.29 -12.64
C SER A 43 0.44 1.52 -12.34
N ILE A 44 -0.61 2.23 -11.92
CA ILE A 44 -1.92 1.64 -11.65
C ILE A 44 -3.02 2.54 -12.25
N PRO A 45 -3.95 2.01 -13.07
CA PRO A 45 -4.99 2.82 -13.68
C PRO A 45 -5.95 3.39 -12.61
N GLY A 46 -6.19 4.70 -12.64
CA GLY A 46 -7.10 5.37 -11.69
C GLY A 46 -6.51 5.63 -10.30
N GLY A 47 -5.23 5.30 -10.08
CA GLY A 47 -4.49 5.59 -8.86
C GLY A 47 -3.09 6.11 -9.16
N ARG A 48 -2.23 6.15 -8.14
CA ARG A 48 -0.83 6.59 -8.27
C ARG A 48 0.10 5.66 -7.50
N VAL A 49 1.29 5.40 -8.03
CA VAL A 49 2.36 4.76 -7.26
C VAL A 49 3.00 5.81 -6.36
N VAL A 50 3.32 5.44 -5.12
CA VAL A 50 4.04 6.29 -4.16
C VAL A 50 5.28 5.57 -3.65
N THR A 51 6.30 6.35 -3.30
CA THR A 51 7.60 5.89 -2.78
C THR A 51 7.62 5.84 -1.26
N THR A 52 8.66 5.23 -0.70
CA THR A 52 8.92 5.28 0.75
C THR A 52 9.01 6.73 1.24
N ALA A 53 9.68 7.60 0.47
CA ALA A 53 9.82 9.02 0.79
C ALA A 53 8.46 9.74 0.84
N ASP A 54 7.55 9.42 -0.10
CA ASP A 54 6.18 9.95 -0.08
C ASP A 54 5.43 9.51 1.18
N VAL A 55 5.50 8.22 1.54
CA VAL A 55 4.82 7.70 2.75
C VAL A 55 5.35 8.38 4.01
N ILE A 56 6.68 8.59 4.13
CA ILE A 56 7.28 9.36 5.23
C ILE A 56 6.75 10.80 5.24
N ALA A 57 6.63 11.44 4.08
CA ALA A 57 6.11 12.80 4.03
C ALA A 57 4.65 12.87 4.51
N PHE A 58 3.82 11.83 4.27
CA PHE A 58 2.47 11.75 4.83
C PHE A 58 2.44 11.61 6.34
N THR A 59 3.31 10.77 6.90
CA THR A 59 3.37 10.55 8.35
C THR A 59 3.85 11.81 9.08
N GLN A 60 4.85 12.52 8.52
CA GLN A 60 5.43 13.72 9.13
C GLN A 60 4.50 14.94 9.09
N ARG A 61 3.65 15.06 8.06
CA ARG A 61 2.71 16.19 7.92
C ARG A 61 1.56 16.18 8.92
N GLY A 62 1.38 15.11 9.69
CA GLY A 62 0.46 15.10 10.84
C GLY A 62 -1.01 14.80 10.54
N GLY A 63 -1.30 13.94 9.55
CA GLY A 63 -2.61 13.29 9.43
C GLY A 63 -3.34 13.45 8.08
N GLY A 64 -4.47 12.76 7.96
CA GLY A 64 -5.35 12.78 6.79
C GLY A 64 -5.08 11.69 5.76
N TYR A 65 -4.85 10.45 6.18
CA TYR A 65 -4.74 9.28 5.28
C TYR A 65 -5.16 8.00 5.99
N VAL A 66 -5.38 6.94 5.22
CA VAL A 66 -5.55 5.56 5.71
C VAL A 66 -4.45 4.71 5.10
N LEU A 67 -3.68 4.00 5.94
CA LEU A 67 -2.65 3.06 5.51
C LEU A 67 -3.18 1.63 5.64
N LEU A 68 -3.12 0.85 4.57
CA LEU A 68 -3.72 -0.48 4.47
C LEU A 68 -2.67 -1.54 4.18
N ASP A 69 -2.50 -2.46 5.12
CA ASP A 69 -1.69 -3.67 4.96
C ASP A 69 -2.49 -4.76 4.27
N VAL A 70 -2.02 -5.20 3.11
CA VAL A 70 -2.63 -6.30 2.36
C VAL A 70 -1.79 -7.58 2.46
N LEU A 71 -0.64 -7.54 3.15
CA LEU A 71 0.25 -8.70 3.31
C LEU A 71 -0.18 -9.62 4.46
N GLY A 72 -0.47 -9.06 5.64
CA GLY A 72 -0.81 -9.86 6.82
C GLY A 72 0.38 -10.61 7.43
N SER A 73 1.58 -10.03 7.34
CA SER A 73 2.79 -10.59 7.97
C SER A 73 2.78 -10.40 9.50
N GLY A 74 3.75 -11.02 10.19
CA GLY A 74 3.95 -10.82 11.64
C GLY A 74 4.41 -9.42 12.03
N GLU A 75 4.69 -8.55 11.07
CA GLU A 75 5.04 -7.16 11.25
C GLU A 75 4.30 -6.29 10.23
N THR A 76 4.03 -5.04 10.60
CA THR A 76 3.36 -4.05 9.73
C THR A 76 4.03 -2.69 9.84
N LEU A 77 3.74 -1.80 8.89
CA LEU A 77 4.06 -0.38 9.04
C LEU A 77 3.25 0.23 10.20
N PRO A 78 3.82 1.20 10.95
CA PRO A 78 3.12 1.88 12.02
C PRO A 78 1.76 2.46 11.59
N GLY A 79 0.70 2.11 12.33
CA GLY A 79 -0.66 2.61 12.08
C GLY A 79 -1.39 1.97 10.89
N ALA A 80 -0.86 0.89 10.30
CA ALA A 80 -1.53 0.19 9.21
C ALA A 80 -2.78 -0.59 9.68
N ILE A 81 -3.85 -0.55 8.89
CA ILE A 81 -5.08 -1.31 9.08
C ILE A 81 -5.06 -2.55 8.18
N SER A 82 -5.51 -3.69 8.70
CA SER A 82 -5.55 -4.93 7.94
C SER A 82 -6.59 -4.86 6.83
N ALA A 83 -6.18 -5.12 5.61
CA ALA A 83 -7.01 -5.28 4.43
C ALA A 83 -6.65 -6.55 3.65
N VAL A 84 -6.10 -7.57 4.33
CA VAL A 84 -5.55 -8.79 3.71
C VAL A 84 -6.57 -9.45 2.78
N SER A 85 -7.85 -9.53 3.15
CA SER A 85 -8.88 -10.16 2.30
C SER A 85 -9.04 -9.49 0.92
N ALA A 86 -8.68 -8.21 0.78
CA ALA A 86 -8.87 -7.45 -0.45
C ALA A 86 -7.97 -7.88 -1.61
N HIS A 87 -6.92 -8.68 -1.37
CA HIS A 87 -6.08 -9.21 -2.45
C HIS A 87 -6.79 -10.21 -3.36
N ARG A 88 -7.87 -10.83 -2.86
CA ARG A 88 -8.53 -11.95 -3.54
C ARG A 88 -8.98 -11.54 -4.94
N ALA A 89 -8.67 -12.40 -5.90
CA ALA A 89 -9.23 -12.32 -7.24
C ALA A 89 -10.77 -12.44 -7.20
N GLY A 90 -11.43 -12.17 -8.33
CA GLY A 90 -12.88 -12.17 -8.42
C GLY A 90 -13.36 -11.02 -9.28
N THR A 91 -14.38 -10.30 -8.82
CA THR A 91 -14.96 -9.17 -9.55
C THR A 91 -15.10 -7.94 -8.65
N PHE A 92 -15.34 -6.78 -9.26
CA PHE A 92 -15.64 -5.56 -8.49
C PHE A 92 -17.07 -5.52 -7.93
N ASN A 93 -17.82 -6.62 -7.99
CA ASN A 93 -19.19 -6.73 -7.46
C ASN A 93 -19.36 -7.99 -6.57
N ASP A 94 -18.26 -8.51 -6.01
CA ASP A 94 -18.27 -9.69 -5.14
C ASP A 94 -18.32 -9.33 -3.64
N ALA A 95 -18.39 -10.36 -2.79
CA ALA A 95 -18.41 -10.18 -1.34
C ALA A 95 -17.16 -9.47 -0.80
N VAL A 96 -15.99 -9.67 -1.43
CA VAL A 96 -14.73 -9.03 -1.03
C VAL A 96 -14.81 -7.53 -1.30
N GLN A 97 -15.45 -7.12 -2.40
CA GLN A 97 -15.71 -5.71 -2.70
C GLN A 97 -16.55 -5.06 -1.58
N GLY A 98 -17.63 -5.70 -1.15
CA GLY A 98 -18.49 -5.20 -0.08
C GLY A 98 -17.77 -5.11 1.27
N GLN A 99 -16.95 -6.10 1.60
CA GLN A 99 -16.12 -6.11 2.81
C GLN A 99 -15.12 -4.93 2.81
N LEU A 100 -14.43 -4.71 1.69
CA LEU A 100 -13.51 -3.57 1.57
C LEU A 100 -14.27 -2.23 1.64
N ALA A 101 -15.44 -2.13 1.02
CA ALA A 101 -16.27 -0.93 1.09
C ALA A 101 -16.63 -0.56 2.54
N SER A 102 -17.05 -1.56 3.33
CA SER A 102 -17.36 -1.36 4.75
C SER A 102 -16.14 -0.92 5.55
N LEU A 103 -14.99 -1.60 5.36
CA LEU A 103 -13.73 -1.26 6.04
C LEU A 103 -13.32 0.18 5.72
N LEU A 104 -13.27 0.53 4.44
CA LEU A 104 -12.88 1.88 4.03
C LEU A 104 -13.89 2.92 4.49
N GLY A 105 -15.19 2.64 4.43
CA GLY A 105 -16.23 3.56 4.91
C GLY A 105 -16.05 3.90 6.39
N GLN A 106 -15.75 2.91 7.22
CA GLN A 106 -15.49 3.10 8.66
C GLN A 106 -14.26 3.98 8.90
N HIS A 107 -13.14 3.70 8.21
CA HIS A 107 -11.87 4.41 8.46
C HIS A 107 -11.76 5.77 7.75
N THR A 108 -12.56 5.99 6.70
CA THR A 108 -12.64 7.29 6.02
C THR A 108 -13.81 8.15 6.49
N GLN A 109 -14.70 7.61 7.34
CA GLN A 109 -15.98 8.25 7.68
C GLN A 109 -16.80 8.64 6.44
N GLY A 110 -16.73 7.81 5.40
CA GLY A 110 -17.36 8.05 4.09
C GLY A 110 -16.64 9.05 3.19
N ASN A 111 -15.53 9.66 3.64
CA ASN A 111 -14.77 10.60 2.83
C ASN A 111 -13.99 9.90 1.71
N ARG A 112 -14.55 9.95 0.48
CA ARG A 112 -13.92 9.36 -0.71
C ARG A 112 -12.70 10.11 -1.25
N THR A 113 -12.39 11.29 -0.72
CA THR A 113 -11.20 12.05 -1.12
C THR A 113 -10.03 11.85 -0.15
N LEU A 114 -10.23 11.13 0.95
CA LEU A 114 -9.17 10.82 1.90
C LEU A 114 -8.13 9.92 1.22
N PRO A 115 -6.83 10.27 1.24
CA PRO A 115 -5.76 9.43 0.73
C PRO A 115 -5.80 8.01 1.30
N LEU A 116 -5.86 7.01 0.43
CA LEU A 116 -5.75 5.60 0.78
C LEU A 116 -4.41 5.06 0.26
N ILE A 117 -3.55 4.57 1.16
CA ILE A 117 -2.24 4.02 0.83
C ILE A 117 -2.28 2.51 1.04
N PHE A 118 -2.20 1.74 -0.04
CA PHE A 118 -2.16 0.27 0.00
C PHE A 118 -0.74 -0.22 -0.17
N TYR A 119 -0.31 -1.16 0.68
CA TYR A 119 1.00 -1.80 0.57
C TYR A 119 0.92 -3.30 0.84
N CYS A 120 1.95 -4.02 0.41
CA CYS A 120 2.19 -5.40 0.82
C CYS A 120 3.69 -5.65 0.94
N GLN A 121 4.21 -6.78 0.46
CA GLN A 121 5.60 -7.15 0.70
C GLN A 121 6.59 -6.26 -0.04
N SER A 122 6.47 -6.20 -1.36
CA SER A 122 7.54 -5.70 -2.22
C SER A 122 7.02 -5.29 -3.61
N PRO A 123 7.89 -4.75 -4.47
CA PRO A 123 7.56 -4.44 -5.87
C PRO A 123 7.06 -5.63 -6.69
N ARG A 124 7.22 -6.86 -6.18
CA ARG A 124 6.78 -8.08 -6.84
C ARG A 124 5.49 -8.64 -6.24
N CYS A 125 4.74 -7.84 -5.50
CA CYS A 125 3.54 -8.30 -4.80
C CYS A 125 2.26 -7.67 -5.39
N TRP A 126 1.42 -8.51 -6.00
CA TRP A 126 0.15 -8.13 -6.61
C TRP A 126 -0.99 -7.95 -5.62
N MET A 127 -0.82 -8.37 -4.36
CA MET A 127 -1.90 -8.32 -3.37
C MET A 127 -2.42 -6.90 -3.15
N SER A 128 -1.50 -5.94 -2.95
CA SER A 128 -1.85 -4.54 -2.75
C SER A 128 -2.34 -3.85 -4.03
N TYR A 129 -1.91 -4.34 -5.20
CA TYR A 129 -2.45 -3.89 -6.49
C TYR A 129 -3.94 -4.21 -6.61
N ASN A 130 -4.33 -5.45 -6.30
CA ASN A 130 -5.74 -5.86 -6.31
C ASN A 130 -6.57 -5.04 -5.33
N ALA A 131 -6.11 -4.85 -4.09
CA ALA A 131 -6.82 -4.04 -3.11
C ALA A 131 -6.99 -2.57 -3.57
N ALA A 132 -5.94 -1.98 -4.14
CA ALA A 132 -6.00 -0.63 -4.71
C ALA A 132 -7.00 -0.54 -5.88
N MET A 133 -6.99 -1.52 -6.80
CA MET A 133 -7.97 -1.57 -7.90
C MET A 133 -9.41 -1.68 -7.41
N ARG A 134 -9.65 -2.42 -6.32
CA ARG A 134 -10.97 -2.49 -5.68
C ARG A 134 -11.38 -1.13 -5.13
N ALA A 135 -10.50 -0.44 -4.41
CA ALA A 135 -10.78 0.89 -3.87
C ALA A 135 -11.06 1.94 -4.97
N ILE A 136 -10.34 1.86 -6.08
CA ILE A 136 -10.57 2.69 -7.28
C ILE A 136 -11.99 2.43 -7.83
N ASN A 137 -12.38 1.15 -7.96
CA ASN A 137 -13.72 0.78 -8.41
C ASN A 137 -14.83 1.14 -7.40
N LEU A 138 -14.52 1.28 -6.11
CA LEU A 138 -15.44 1.85 -5.12
C LEU A 138 -15.62 3.38 -5.25
N GLY A 139 -14.82 4.03 -6.10
CA GLY A 139 -14.90 5.47 -6.35
C GLY A 139 -14.13 6.33 -5.36
N TYR A 140 -13.14 5.76 -4.65
CA TYR A 140 -12.17 6.56 -3.90
C TYR A 140 -11.26 7.32 -4.88
N ARG A 141 -11.03 8.60 -4.60
CA ARG A 141 -10.42 9.54 -5.56
C ARG A 141 -8.91 9.73 -5.38
N ASP A 142 -8.37 9.37 -4.23
CA ASP A 142 -6.92 9.43 -3.97
C ASP A 142 -6.40 8.06 -3.50
N VAL A 143 -6.33 7.13 -4.43
CA VAL A 143 -5.77 5.79 -4.20
C VAL A 143 -4.30 5.75 -4.57
N ARG A 144 -3.48 5.37 -3.60
CA ARG A 144 -2.03 5.33 -3.66
C ARG A 144 -1.56 3.90 -3.44
N TRP A 145 -0.77 3.40 -4.36
CA TRP A 145 -0.17 2.08 -4.27
C TRP A 145 1.30 2.24 -3.87
N TYR A 146 1.60 1.94 -2.61
CA TYR A 146 2.96 1.89 -2.12
C TYR A 146 3.59 0.55 -2.51
N ARG A 147 4.02 0.49 -3.78
CA ARG A 147 4.56 -0.69 -4.45
C ARG A 147 5.80 -1.26 -3.76
N GLY A 148 6.64 -0.41 -3.16
CA GLY A 148 7.85 -0.81 -2.44
C GLY A 148 7.58 -1.71 -1.24
N GLY A 149 6.42 -1.56 -0.60
CA GLY A 149 5.99 -2.41 0.49
C GLY A 149 6.84 -2.33 1.75
N ILE A 150 6.65 -3.31 2.63
CA ILE A 150 7.41 -3.42 3.89
C ILE A 150 8.89 -3.67 3.65
N ASP A 151 9.27 -4.28 2.52
CA ASP A 151 10.68 -4.49 2.16
C ASP A 151 11.40 -3.16 1.91
N ALA A 152 10.78 -2.24 1.14
CA ALA A 152 11.35 -0.91 0.92
C ALA A 152 11.41 -0.09 2.22
N TRP A 153 10.38 -0.20 3.05
CA TRP A 153 10.32 0.44 4.37
C TRP A 153 11.48 0.00 5.27
N LYS A 154 11.73 -1.31 5.36
CA LYS A 154 12.85 -1.88 6.13
C LYS A 154 14.20 -1.51 5.52
N ARG A 155 14.34 -1.52 4.20
CA ARG A 155 15.57 -1.08 3.50
C ARG A 155 15.90 0.39 3.78
N ALA A 156 14.89 1.23 4.02
CA ALA A 156 15.08 2.61 4.44
C ALA A 156 15.47 2.76 5.93
N GLY A 157 15.62 1.66 6.67
CA GLY A 157 15.99 1.68 8.10
C GLY A 157 14.84 2.07 9.03
N LEU A 158 13.59 1.98 8.55
CA LEU A 158 12.42 2.41 9.31
C LEU A 158 11.86 1.26 10.15
N SER A 159 11.39 1.59 11.35
CA SER A 159 10.83 0.62 12.28
C SER A 159 9.44 0.13 11.85
N THR A 160 9.19 -1.14 12.12
CA THR A 160 7.88 -1.81 12.02
C THR A 160 7.24 -1.93 13.39
N GLN A 161 5.96 -2.31 13.42
CA GLN A 161 5.27 -2.75 14.63
C GLN A 161 4.87 -4.23 14.49
N ALA A 162 4.52 -4.87 15.62
CA ALA A 162 3.93 -6.20 15.59
C ALA A 162 2.64 -6.20 14.75
N GLY A 163 2.47 -7.27 13.97
CA GLY A 163 1.28 -7.49 13.15
C GLY A 163 0.04 -7.78 13.99
N TYR A 164 -1.06 -8.05 13.30
CA TYR A 164 -2.35 -8.33 13.93
C TYR A 164 -2.29 -9.65 14.71
N ALA A 165 -2.78 -9.65 15.94
CA ALA A 165 -2.96 -10.88 16.71
C ALA A 165 -3.82 -11.86 15.91
N ARG A 166 -3.40 -13.13 15.87
CA ARG A 166 -4.13 -14.21 15.19
C ARG A 166 -5.28 -14.71 16.04
#